data_AF-K1S674-F1
#
_entry.id   AF-K1S674-F1
#
_cell.length_a   1.000
_cell.length_b   1.000
_cell.length_c   1.000
_cell.angle_alpha   90.00
_cell.angle_beta   90.00
_cell.angle_gamma   90.00
#
_symmetry.space_group_name_H-M   'P 1'
#
loop_
_entity.id
_entity.type
_entity.pdbx_description
1 polymer ?
#
loop_
_entity_poly.entity_id
_entity_poly.type
_entity_poly.pdbx_seq_one_letter_code
_entity_poly.pdbx_strand_id
1 'polypeptide(L)'
;MANALLWAAGGTGFTFFMTALGASMVFFFRKKANTNIQRIFLGFAAGVMIAASIWSLLIPAIEEASEKGWPGWIPAAGGLILGAAFLILMDSLLPHLHL
;
A
#
# COMPACT_ATOMS: atom_id res chain seq x y z
N MET A 1 26.02 -7.17 -7.06
CA MET A 1 25.52 -6.21 -6.05
C MET A 1 25.14 -4.86 -6.64
N ALA A 2 25.98 -4.21 -7.46
CA ALA A 2 25.66 -2.90 -8.05
C ALA A 2 24.32 -2.86 -8.82
N ASN A 3 24.02 -3.87 -9.65
CA ASN A 3 22.74 -3.95 -10.37
C ASN A 3 21.53 -4.04 -9.43
N ALA A 4 21.60 -4.81 -8.34
CA ALA A 4 20.49 -4.92 -7.37
C ALA A 4 20.23 -3.58 -6.67
N LEU A 5 21.29 -2.83 -6.36
CA LEU A 5 21.19 -1.49 -5.79
C LEU A 5 20.52 -0.51 -6.79
N LEU A 6 20.90 -0.59 -8.07
CA LEU A 6 20.30 0.22 -9.13
C LEU A 6 18.81 -0.08 -9.32
N TRP A 7 18.39 -1.35 -9.29
CA TRP A 7 16.98 -1.73 -9.36
C TRP A 7 16.18 -1.24 -8.15
N ALA A 8 16.73 -1.37 -6.94
CA ALA A 8 16.09 -0.87 -5.74
C ALA A 8 15.97 0.67 -5.74
N ALA A 9 17.04 1.36 -6.11
CA ALA A 9 17.05 2.83 -6.22
C ALA A 9 16.10 3.33 -7.32
N GLY A 10 16.07 2.66 -8.47
CA GLY A 10 15.15 2.99 -9.56
C GLY A 10 13.69 2.77 -9.18
N GLY A 11 13.37 1.64 -8.54
CA GLY A 11 12.02 1.33 -8.10
C GLY A 11 11.51 2.30 -7.02
N THR A 12 12.30 2.51 -5.97
CA THR A 12 11.94 3.43 -4.87
C THR A 12 11.95 4.89 -5.30
N GLY A 13 12.91 5.30 -6.14
CA GLY A 13 12.96 6.64 -6.69
C GLY A 13 11.77 6.94 -7.59
N PHE A 14 11.34 5.98 -8.40
CA PHE A 14 10.16 6.12 -9.25
C PHE A 14 8.87 6.29 -8.45
N THR A 15 8.62 5.44 -7.43
CA THR A 15 7.42 5.55 -6.60
C THR A 15 7.38 6.86 -5.80
N PHE A 16 8.54 7.30 -5.30
CA PHE A 16 8.70 8.61 -4.67
C PHE A 16 8.38 9.74 -5.65
N PHE A 17 8.95 9.69 -6.86
CA PHE A 17 8.71 10.69 -7.89
C PHE A 17 7.23 10.78 -8.28
N MET A 18 6.54 9.65 -8.43
CA MET A 18 5.10 9.63 -8.71
C MET A 18 4.27 10.26 -7.59
N THR A 19 4.66 10.03 -6.33
CA THR A 19 4.02 10.67 -5.17
C THR A 19 4.26 12.19 -5.17
N ALA A 20 5.50 12.62 -5.41
CA ALA A 20 5.85 14.04 -5.50
C ALA A 20 5.13 14.74 -6.68
N LEU A 21 5.02 14.07 -7.82
CA LEU A 21 4.30 14.56 -8.99
C LEU A 21 2.81 14.73 -8.69
N GLY A 22 2.17 13.74 -8.04
CA GLY A 22 0.79 13.85 -7.58
C GLY A 22 0.58 15.01 -6.61
N ALA A 23 1.47 15.17 -5.63
CA ALA A 23 1.43 16.28 -4.67
C ALA A 23 1.65 17.66 -5.33
N SER A 24 2.48 17.74 -6.38
CA SER A 24 2.76 18.99 -7.10
C SER A 24 1.52 19.59 -7.78
N MET A 25 0.49 18.77 -8.05
CA MET A 25 -0.78 19.25 -8.60
C MET A 25 -1.47 20.29 -7.70
N VAL A 26 -1.18 20.30 -6.40
CA VAL A 26 -1.69 21.31 -5.45
C VAL A 26 -1.32 22.73 -5.86
N PHE A 27 -0.17 22.94 -6.54
CA PHE A 27 0.24 24.27 -7.00
C PHE A 27 -0.67 24.85 -8.10
N PHE A 28 -1.32 23.99 -8.89
CA PHE A 28 -2.29 24.38 -9.91
C PHE A 28 -3.69 24.58 -9.32
N PHE A 29 -4.09 23.75 -8.36
CA PHE A 29 -5.38 23.82 -7.68
C PHE A 29 -5.28 24.63 -6.36
N ARG A 30 -5.02 25.94 -6.47
CA ARG A 30 -4.89 26.87 -5.33
C ARG A 30 -6.18 27.15 -4.52
N LYS A 31 -7.33 26.60 -4.94
CA LYS A 31 -8.62 26.70 -4.22
C LYS A 31 -9.03 25.34 -3.70
N LYS A 32 -9.79 25.28 -2.59
CA LYS A 32 -10.34 24.04 -2.01
C LYS A 32 -10.80 23.11 -3.13
N ALA A 33 -10.13 21.97 -3.26
CA ALA A 33 -10.53 20.94 -4.22
C ALA A 33 -11.99 20.57 -3.96
N ASN A 34 -12.77 20.36 -5.03
CA ASN A 34 -14.14 19.91 -4.91
C ASN A 34 -14.14 18.58 -4.14
N THR A 35 -14.85 18.54 -3.00
CA THR A 35 -14.92 17.36 -2.12
C THR A 35 -15.32 16.09 -2.87
N ASN A 36 -16.12 16.22 -3.93
CA ASN A 36 -16.50 15.09 -4.78
C ASN A 36 -15.31 14.51 -5.54
N ILE A 37 -14.44 15.36 -6.09
CA ILE A 37 -13.24 14.94 -6.81
C ILE A 37 -12.26 14.26 -5.85
N GLN A 38 -12.08 14.81 -4.64
CA GLN A 38 -11.25 14.20 -3.60
C GLN A 38 -11.76 12.80 -3.21
N ARG A 39 -13.08 12.64 -3.04
CA ARG A 39 -13.69 11.33 -2.74
C ARG A 39 -13.48 10.32 -3.87
N ILE A 40 -13.57 10.75 -5.12
CA ILE A 40 -13.30 9.89 -6.29
C ILE A 40 -11.84 9.41 -6.26
N PHE A 41 -10.88 10.31 -6.07
CA PHE A 41 -9.46 9.93 -6.02
C PHE A 41 -9.13 9.03 -4.82
N LEU A 42 -9.68 9.32 -3.64
CA LEU A 42 -9.49 8.49 -2.45
C LEU A 42 -10.09 7.09 -2.63
N GLY A 43 -11.29 7.01 -3.22
CA GLY A 43 -11.94 5.74 -3.55
C GLY A 43 -11.17 4.95 -4.61
N PHE A 44 -10.64 5.62 -5.63
CA PHE A 44 -9.79 4.99 -6.64
C PHE A 44 -8.52 4.40 -6.01
N ALA A 45 -7.81 5.20 -5.20
CA ALA A 45 -6.61 4.74 -4.50
C ALA A 45 -6.90 3.55 -3.58
N ALA A 46 -7.97 3.61 -2.79
CA ALA A 46 -8.41 2.50 -1.95
C ALA A 46 -8.72 1.24 -2.78
N GLY A 47 -9.45 1.38 -3.90
CA GLY A 47 -9.78 0.28 -4.79
C GLY A 47 -8.55 -0.41 -5.38
N VAL A 48 -7.58 0.36 -5.89
CA VAL A 48 -6.32 -0.16 -6.44
C VAL A 48 -5.54 -0.94 -5.37
N MET A 49 -5.44 -0.41 -4.15
CA MET A 49 -4.70 -1.06 -3.07
C MET A 49 -5.36 -2.36 -2.59
N ILE A 50 -6.70 -2.40 -2.52
CA ILE A 50 -7.44 -3.63 -2.19
C ILE A 50 -7.25 -4.70 -3.27
N ALA A 51 -7.34 -4.32 -4.55
CA ALA A 51 -7.11 -5.25 -5.65
C ALA A 51 -5.68 -5.82 -5.63
N ALA A 52 -4.67 -4.96 -5.51
CA ALA A 52 -3.27 -5.41 -5.41
C ALA A 52 -3.06 -6.37 -4.23
N SER A 53 -3.72 -6.12 -3.09
CA SER A 53 -3.63 -6.98 -1.91
C SER A 53 -4.17 -8.39 -2.16
N ILE A 54 -5.23 -8.55 -2.95
CA ILE A 54 -5.82 -9.87 -3.23
C ILE A 54 -5.06 -10.58 -4.35
N TRP A 55 -4.94 -9.95 -5.52
CA TRP A 55 -4.41 -10.60 -6.72
C TRP A 55 -2.88 -10.68 -6.76
N SER A 56 -2.18 -9.67 -6.22
CA SER A 56 -0.72 -9.62 -6.30
C SER A 56 -0.02 -10.11 -5.04
N LEU A 57 -0.72 -10.19 -3.90
CA LEU A 57 -0.14 -10.62 -2.62
C LEU A 57 -0.79 -11.89 -2.07
N LEU A 58 -2.11 -11.87 -1.79
CA LEU A 58 -2.76 -12.96 -1.06
C LEU A 58 -2.86 -14.26 -1.86
N ILE A 59 -3.32 -14.20 -3.12
CA ILE A 59 -3.43 -15.39 -3.98
C ILE A 59 -2.05 -16.01 -4.22
N PRO A 60 -1.00 -15.26 -4.65
CA PRO A 60 0.34 -15.82 -4.80
C PRO A 60 0.91 -16.41 -3.50
N ALA A 61 0.64 -15.79 -2.34
CA ALA A 61 1.09 -16.31 -1.06
C ALA A 61 0.41 -17.65 -0.70
N ILE A 62 -0.87 -17.83 -1.04
CA ILE A 62 -1.60 -19.09 -0.83
C ILE A 62 -1.03 -20.19 -1.73
N GLU A 63 -0.76 -19.87 -2.99
CA GLU A 63 -0.17 -20.79 -3.96
C GLU A 63 1.22 -21.25 -3.51
N GLU A 64 2.11 -20.33 -3.15
CA GLU A 64 3.47 -20.64 -2.68
C GLU A 64 3.46 -21.45 -1.37
N ALA A 65 2.51 -21.18 -0.48
CA ALA A 65 2.35 -21.96 0.75
C ALA A 65 1.84 -23.38 0.49
N SER A 66 0.93 -23.54 -0.47
CA SER A 66 0.42 -24.86 -0.90
C SER A 66 1.53 -25.71 -1.52
N GLU A 67 2.42 -25.10 -2.31
CA GLU A 67 3.60 -25.77 -2.88
C GLU A 67 4.57 -26.28 -1.81
N LYS A 68 4.68 -25.56 -0.69
CA LYS A 68 5.51 -25.96 0.47
C LYS A 68 4.87 -27.03 1.36
N GLY A 69 3.71 -27.57 0.97
CA GLY A 69 3.02 -28.65 1.69
C GLY A 69 2.21 -28.19 2.91
N TRP A 70 1.99 -26.89 3.06
CA TRP A 70 1.13 -26.32 4.10
C TRP A 70 -0.28 -26.06 3.54
N PRO A 71 -1.34 -26.05 4.36
CA PRO A 71 -2.63 -25.55 3.93
C PRO A 71 -2.48 -24.06 3.57
N GLY A 72 -2.49 -23.72 2.28
CA GLY A 72 -2.03 -22.42 1.78
C GLY A 72 -2.71 -21.19 2.40
N TRP A 73 -3.95 -21.35 2.88
CA TRP A 73 -4.69 -20.28 3.54
C TRP A 73 -4.16 -19.94 4.95
N ILE A 74 -3.52 -20.87 5.67
CA ILE A 74 -3.07 -20.66 7.06
C ILE A 74 -1.97 -19.59 7.14
N PRO A 75 -0.84 -19.70 6.42
CA PRO A 75 0.20 -18.68 6.48
C PRO A 75 -0.26 -17.36 5.86
N ALA A 76 -1.08 -17.39 4.81
CA ALA A 76 -1.64 -16.19 4.19
C ALA A 76 -2.58 -15.42 5.13
N ALA A 77 -3.54 -16.10 5.76
CA ALA A 77 -4.45 -15.50 6.73
C ALA A 77 -3.72 -15.07 8.02
N GLY A 78 -2.77 -15.87 8.49
CA GLY A 78 -1.93 -15.54 9.64
C GLY A 78 -1.12 -14.26 9.41
N GLY A 79 -0.47 -14.14 8.24
CA GLY A 79 0.26 -12.93 7.85
C GLY A 79 -0.65 -11.71 7.72
N LEU A 80 -1.84 -11.86 7.13
CA LEU A 80 -2.83 -10.78 7.03
C LEU A 80 -3.30 -10.29 8.40
N ILE A 81 -3.67 -11.20 9.31
CA ILE A 81 -4.15 -10.86 10.66
C ILE A 81 -3.02 -10.21 11.46
N LEU A 82 -1.81 -10.75 11.39
CA LEU A 82 -0.66 -10.18 12.08
C LEU A 82 -0.34 -8.77 11.57
N GLY A 83 -0.38 -8.55 10.25
CA GLY A 83 -0.20 -7.23 9.65
C GLY A 83 -1.29 -6.25 10.06
N ALA A 84 -2.55 -6.67 10.08
CA ALA A 84 -3.67 -5.84 10.55
C ALA A 84 -3.53 -5.48 12.03
N ALA A 85 -3.21 -6.45 12.88
CA ALA A 85 -2.96 -6.23 14.30
C ALA A 85 -1.79 -5.28 14.54
N PHE A 86 -0.72 -5.42 13.75
CA PHE A 86 0.42 -4.50 13.79
C PHE A 86 0.01 -3.06 13.44
N LEU A 87 -0.80 -2.85 12.40
CA LEU A 87 -1.30 -1.52 12.04
C LEU A 87 -2.20 -0.92 13.12
N ILE A 88 -3.09 -1.72 13.73
CA ILE A 88 -3.95 -1.26 14.84
C ILE A 88 -3.10 -0.86 16.06
N LEU A 89 -2.06 -1.64 16.36
CA LEU A 89 -1.13 -1.33 17.43
C LEU A 89 -0.37 -0.02 17.14
N MET A 90 0.12 0.16 15.91
CA MET A 90 0.81 1.38 15.50
C MET A 90 -0.10 2.60 15.57
N ASP A 91 -1.35 2.47 15.14
CA ASP A 91 -2.35 3.53 15.27
C ASP A 91 -2.55 3.91 16.74
N SER A 92 -2.66 2.93 17.63
CA SER A 92 -2.84 3.15 19.08
C SER A 92 -1.61 3.74 19.77
N LEU A 93 -0.39 3.39 19.33
CA LEU A 93 0.86 3.88 19.92
C LEU A 93 1.23 5.26 19.41
N LEU A 94 0.85 5.62 18.19
CA LEU A 94 1.10 6.95 17.64
C LEU A 94 0.12 7.93 18.31
N PRO A 95 0.61 8.93 19.07
CA PRO A 95 -0.26 9.90 19.68
C PRO A 95 -1.03 10.61 18.58
N HIS A 96 -2.35 10.46 18.59
CA HIS A 96 -3.20 11.11 17.62
C HIS A 96 -3.05 12.61 17.86
N LEU A 97 -2.28 13.29 17.00
CA LEU A 97 -2.30 14.75 16.90
C LEU A 97 -3.68 15.13 16.34
N HIS A 98 -4.68 15.14 17.21
CA HIS A 98 -5.92 15.87 16.99
C HIS A 98 -5.56 17.36 16.96
N LEU A 99 -5.36 17.90 15.77
CA LEU A 99 -5.45 19.35 15.50
C LEU A 99 -6.93 19.74 15.37
#